data_AF-A0A7S5FM28-F1
#
_entry.id   AF-A0A7S5FM28-F1
#
_cell.length_a   1.000
_cell.length_b   1.000
_cell.length_c   1.000
_cell.angle_alpha   90.00
_cell.angle_beta   90.00
_cell.angle_gamma   90.00
#
_symmetry.space_group_name_H-M   'P 1'
#
loop_
_entity.id
_entity.type
_entity.pdbx_description
1 polymer ?
#
loop_
_entity_poly.entity_id
_entity_poly.type
_entity_poly.pdbx_seq_one_letter_code
_entity_poly.pdbx_strand_id
1 'polypeptide(L)'
;RMFDVGGQRSERKKWIHCFEGVTCIIFCAALSAYDMVLVEDEEVNRMHESLHLFNSICNHKYFATTSIVLFLNKKDLFQEKVAKVHLSICFPEYT
;
A
#
# COMPACT_ATOMS: atom_id res chain seq x y z
N ARG A 1 13.84 -3.16 16.94
CA ARG A 1 14.67 -3.06 15.71
C ARG A 1 13.72 -2.83 14.55
N MET A 2 14.14 -2.08 13.53
CA MET A 2 13.30 -1.78 12.36
C MET A 2 13.91 -2.48 11.15
N PHE A 3 13.07 -3.12 10.35
CA PHE A 3 13.44 -3.75 9.09
C PHE A 3 12.63 -3.09 7.98
N ASP A 4 13.29 -2.62 6.93
CA ASP A 4 12.64 -2.15 5.72
C ASP A 4 12.53 -3.30 4.72
N VAL A 5 11.33 -3.53 4.19
CA VAL A 5 11.04 -4.62 3.26
C VAL A 5 10.43 -4.05 1.98
N GLY A 6 10.96 -4.49 0.83
CA GLY A 6 10.48 -4.03 -0.47
C GLY A 6 9.02 -4.42 -0.71
N GLY A 7 8.19 -3.45 -1.11
CA GLY A 7 6.77 -3.66 -1.44
C GLY A 7 6.49 -4.15 -2.88
N GLN A 8 7.51 -4.16 -3.73
CA GLN A 8 7.41 -4.65 -5.12
C GLN A 8 7.08 -6.13 -5.16
N ARG A 9 6.35 -6.59 -6.18
CA ARG A 9 5.83 -7.98 -6.23
C ARG A 9 6.98 -9.01 -6.16
N SER A 10 8.10 -8.72 -6.82
CA SER A 10 9.32 -9.54 -6.82
C SER A 10 9.96 -9.72 -5.43
N GLU A 11 9.84 -8.72 -4.56
CA GLU A 11 10.50 -8.67 -3.25
C GLU A 11 9.68 -9.33 -2.14
N ARG A 12 8.35 -9.47 -2.32
CA ARG A 12 7.43 -9.99 -1.28
C ARG A 12 7.74 -11.41 -0.85
N LYS A 13 8.36 -12.23 -1.71
CA LYS A 13 8.78 -13.60 -1.34
C LYS A 13 9.79 -13.61 -0.18
N LYS A 14 10.54 -12.53 0.01
CA LYS A 14 11.56 -12.40 1.08
C LYS A 14 10.97 -12.01 2.42
N TRP A 15 9.70 -11.60 2.47
CA TRP A 15 9.05 -11.13 3.70
C TRP A 15 8.96 -12.20 4.79
N ILE A 16 8.97 -13.48 4.41
CA ILE A 16 8.94 -14.61 5.34
C ILE A 16 10.05 -14.55 6.39
N HIS A 17 11.20 -13.94 6.06
CA HIS A 17 12.33 -13.75 6.97
C HIS A 17 12.04 -12.74 8.09
N CYS A 18 10.94 -12.00 8.00
CA CYS A 18 10.55 -10.97 8.95
C CYS A 18 9.27 -11.33 9.73
N PHE A 19 8.73 -12.55 9.61
CA PHE A 19 7.41 -12.90 10.17
C PHE A 19 7.42 -13.31 11.65
N GLU A 20 8.60 -13.47 12.26
CA GLU A 20 8.70 -13.89 13.66
C GLU A 20 9.05 -12.72 14.59
N GLY A 21 8.35 -12.62 15.72
CA GLY A 21 8.62 -11.60 16.74
C GLY A 21 8.26 -10.16 16.35
N VAL A 22 7.35 -9.98 15.39
CA VAL A 22 6.92 -8.65 14.94
C VAL A 22 6.03 -7.99 16.00
N THR A 23 6.51 -6.89 16.59
CA THR A 23 5.73 -6.10 17.54
C THR A 23 4.65 -5.26 16.84
N CYS A 24 4.99 -4.70 15.69
CA CYS A 24 4.12 -3.81 14.93
C CYS A 24 4.54 -3.81 13.46
N ILE A 25 3.57 -3.68 12.56
CA ILE A 25 3.81 -3.42 11.14
C ILE A 25 3.53 -1.94 10.88
N ILE A 26 4.42 -1.29 10.12
CA ILE A 26 4.17 0.04 9.57
C ILE A 26 3.93 -0.14 8.09
N PHE A 27 2.70 0.11 7.63
CA PHE A 27 2.34 0.03 6.23
C PHE A 27 2.25 1.44 5.63
N CYS A 28 3.05 1.72 4.61
CA CYS A 28 3.07 3.01 3.94
C CYS A 28 2.33 2.95 2.59
N ALA A 29 1.18 3.61 2.50
CA ALA A 29 0.41 3.77 1.26
C ALA A 29 0.62 5.18 0.69
N ALA A 30 0.84 5.30 -0.62
CA ALA A 30 0.96 6.60 -1.28
C ALA A 30 -0.42 7.09 -1.75
N LEU A 31 -0.94 8.16 -1.14
CA LEU A 31 -2.22 8.77 -1.53
C LEU A 31 -2.19 9.29 -2.97
N SER A 32 -1.05 9.83 -3.40
CA SER A 32 -0.88 10.44 -4.72
C SER A 32 -0.82 9.44 -5.89
N ALA A 33 -1.05 8.15 -5.64
CA ALA A 33 -0.88 7.07 -6.60
C ALA A 33 -2.20 6.59 -7.24
N TYR A 34 -3.33 7.23 -6.91
CA TYR A 34 -4.66 6.88 -7.42
C TYR A 34 -4.79 7.03 -8.94
N ASP A 35 -3.97 7.89 -9.55
CA ASP A 35 -3.92 8.18 -10.98
C ASP A 35 -2.69 7.54 -11.66
N MET A 36 -2.08 6.52 -11.04
CA MET A 36 -0.85 5.89 -11.54
C MET A 36 -1.00 4.37 -11.67
N VAL A 37 -0.24 3.78 -12.58
CA VAL A 37 -0.12 2.33 -12.78
C VAL A 37 1.21 1.79 -12.24
N LEU A 38 1.31 0.49 -11.99
CA LEU A 38 2.56 -0.13 -11.53
C LEU A 38 3.62 -0.05 -12.62
N VAL A 39 4.89 0.02 -12.20
CA VAL A 39 6.03 -0.09 -13.14
C VAL A 39 6.19 -1.52 -13.64
N GLU A 40 5.82 -2.49 -12.80
CA GLU A 40 5.87 -3.92 -13.11
C GLU A 40 4.72 -4.35 -14.04
N ASP A 41 3.65 -3.55 -14.15
CA ASP A 41 2.37 -3.92 -14.77
C ASP A 41 1.52 -2.66 -15.06
N GLU A 42 1.49 -2.21 -16.32
CA GLU A 42 0.80 -0.97 -16.73
C GLU A 42 -0.73 -1.08 -16.72
N GLU A 43 -1.29 -2.28 -16.55
CA GLU A 43 -2.75 -2.48 -16.47
C GLU A 43 -3.26 -2.34 -15.02
N VAL A 44 -2.37 -2.34 -14.03
CA VAL A 44 -2.74 -2.36 -12.62
C VAL A 44 -2.52 -1.00 -11.98
N ASN A 45 -3.61 -0.40 -11.49
CA ASN A 45 -3.56 0.83 -10.69
C ASN A 45 -2.80 0.62 -9.37
N ARG A 46 -1.89 1.55 -9.04
CA ARG A 46 -1.03 1.44 -7.85
C ARG A 46 -1.80 1.51 -6.54
N MET A 47 -2.86 2.31 -6.47
CA MET A 47 -3.67 2.43 -5.25
C MET A 47 -4.48 1.16 -5.00
N HIS A 48 -5.04 0.55 -6.05
CA HIS A 48 -5.69 -0.76 -5.92
C HIS A 48 -4.72 -1.87 -5.51
N GLU A 49 -3.52 -1.91 -6.09
CA GLU A 49 -2.48 -2.86 -5.64
C GLU A 49 -2.11 -2.64 -4.17
N SER A 50 -1.98 -1.38 -3.74
CA SER A 50 -1.69 -1.04 -2.34
C SER A 50 -2.80 -1.49 -1.39
N LEU A 51 -4.06 -1.29 -1.77
CA LEU A 51 -5.23 -1.78 -1.03
C LEU A 51 -5.25 -3.31 -0.95
N HIS A 52 -5.01 -4.00 -2.07
CA HIS A 52 -4.95 -5.45 -2.11
C HIS A 52 -3.84 -6.00 -1.20
N LEU A 53 -2.65 -5.40 -1.26
CA LEU A 53 -1.53 -5.77 -0.39
C LEU A 53 -1.85 -5.51 1.08
N PHE A 54 -2.43 -4.36 1.41
CA PHE A 54 -2.84 -4.04 2.78
C PHE A 54 -3.85 -5.06 3.31
N ASN A 55 -4.85 -5.40 2.51
CA ASN A 55 -5.83 -6.44 2.85
C ASN A 55 -5.16 -7.80 3.09
N SER A 56 -4.18 -8.19 2.26
CA SER A 56 -3.45 -9.45 2.46
C SER A 56 -2.66 -9.47 3.77
N ILE A 57 -2.08 -8.34 4.19
CA ILE A 57 -1.32 -8.22 5.44
C ILE A 57 -2.26 -8.29 6.64
N CYS A 58 -3.37 -7.53 6.60
CA CYS A 58 -4.36 -7.51 7.68
C CYS A 58 -4.96 -8.90 7.94
N ASN A 59 -5.13 -9.70 6.89
CA ASN A 59 -5.73 -11.04 6.98
C ASN A 59 -4.68 -12.17 7.07
N HIS A 60 -3.39 -11.85 7.18
CA HIS A 60 -2.36 -12.87 7.21
C HIS A 60 -2.27 -13.52 8.60
N LYS A 61 -2.32 -14.85 8.67
CA LYS A 61 -2.34 -15.61 9.94
C LYS A 61 -1.19 -15.29 10.89
N TYR A 62 0.00 -14.97 10.37
CA TYR A 62 1.17 -14.64 11.19
C TYR A 62 1.07 -13.24 11.82
N PHE A 63 0.17 -12.39 11.35
CA PHE A 63 -0.04 -11.02 11.82
C PHE A 63 -1.37 -10.83 12.55
N ALA A 64 -2.09 -11.91 12.84
CA ALA A 64 -3.44 -11.85 13.43
C ALA A 64 -3.51 -11.07 14.76
N THR A 65 -2.41 -11.04 15.52
CA THR A 65 -2.31 -10.30 16.79
C THR A 65 -1.35 -9.11 16.70
N THR A 66 -0.78 -8.85 15.53
CA THR A 66 0.20 -7.78 15.32
C THR A 66 -0.52 -6.47 15.05
N SER A 67 -0.15 -5.41 15.79
CA SER A 67 -0.68 -4.08 15.52
C SER A 67 -0.17 -3.55 14.19
N ILE A 68 -1.04 -2.88 13.43
CA ILE A 68 -0.70 -2.28 12.14
C ILE A 68 -0.91 -0.76 12.24
N VAL A 69 0.15 -0.01 11.93
CA VAL A 69 0.11 1.44 11.79
C VAL A 69 0.10 1.76 10.30
N LEU A 70 -0.97 2.41 9.83
CA LEU A 70 -1.13 2.82 8.44
C LEU A 70 -0.67 4.26 8.26
N PHE A 71 0.35 4.46 7.42
CA PHE A 71 0.81 5.77 6.99
C PHE A 71 0.27 6.08 5.59
N LEU A 72 -0.57 7.10 5.52
CA LEU A 72 -1.06 7.68 4.28
C LEU A 72 -0.10 8.78 3.83
N ASN A 73 0.89 8.40 3.02
CA ASN A 73 2.00 9.24 2.61
C ASN A 73 1.70 10.02 1.33
N LYS A 74 2.55 11.02 1.00
CA LYS A 74 2.45 11.89 -0.19
C LYS A 74 1.15 12.70 -0.25
N LYS A 75 0.70 13.18 0.92
CA LYS A 75 -0.51 14.01 1.06
C LYS A 75 -0.40 15.31 0.25
N ASP A 76 0.77 15.92 0.26
CA ASP A 76 1.14 17.10 -0.54
C ASP A 76 0.83 16.88 -2.03
N LEU A 77 1.41 15.84 -2.64
CA LEU A 77 1.17 15.51 -4.04
C LEU A 77 -0.29 15.11 -4.31
N PHE A 78 -0.93 14.44 -3.36
CA PHE A 78 -2.34 14.10 -3.46
C PHE A 78 -3.23 15.34 -3.53
N GLN A 79 -2.98 16.34 -2.68
CA GLN A 79 -3.73 17.60 -2.67
C GLN A 79 -3.61 18.35 -4.00
N GLU A 80 -2.42 18.36 -4.61
CA GLU A 80 -2.21 18.99 -5.92
C GLU A 80 -2.92 18.25 -7.05
N LYS A 81 -2.93 16.91 -7.01
CA LYS A 81 -3.51 16.07 -8.05
C LYS A 81 -5.03 16.04 -8.01
N VAL A 82 -5.64 15.93 -6.83
CA VAL A 82 -7.09 15.80 -6.71
C VAL A 82 -7.82 17.06 -7.19
N ALA A 83 -7.15 18.21 -7.17
CA ALA A 83 -7.65 19.45 -7.76
C ALA A 83 -7.69 19.44 -9.30
N LYS A 84 -6.96 18.52 -9.96
CA LYS A 84 -6.81 18.43 -11.43
C LYS A 84 -7.47 17.18 -12.01
N VAL A 85 -7.36 16.05 -11.30
CA VAL A 85 -7.83 14.74 -11.74
C VAL A 85 -8.75 14.18 -10.66
N HIS A 86 -10.01 13.99 -11.02
CA HIS A 86 -11.03 13.54 -10.07
C HIS A 86 -10.74 12.12 -9.56
N LEU A 87 -11.07 11.83 -8.30
CA LEU A 87 -10.85 10.51 -7.69
C LEU A 87 -11.64 9.38 -8.37
N SER A 88 -12.73 9.72 -9.08
CA SER A 88 -13.58 8.77 -9.78
C SER A 88 -12.86 7.96 -10.87
N ILE A 89 -11.68 8.40 -11.33
CA ILE A 89 -10.86 7.59 -12.24
C ILE A 89 -10.32 6.31 -11.58
N CYS A 90 -10.21 6.31 -10.25
CA CYS A 90 -9.74 5.19 -9.45
C CYS A 90 -10.89 4.54 -8.66
N PHE A 91 -11.82 5.34 -8.15
CA PHE A 91 -12.97 4.87 -7.37
C PHE A 91 -14.26 5.46 -7.94
N PRO A 92 -14.90 4.78 -8.91
CA PRO A 92 -16.11 5.28 -9.58
C PRO A 92 -17.24 5.68 -8.62
N GLU A 93 -17.28 5.08 -7.42
CA GLU A 93 -18.24 5.36 -6.35
C GLU A 93 -18.00 6.70 -5.63
N TYR A 94 -16.82 7.31 -5.78
CA TYR A 94 -16.48 8.59 -5.17
C TYR A 94 -17.00 9.74 -6.04
N THR A 95 -18.20 10.23 -5.72
CA THR A 95 -18.94 11.30 -6.43
C THR A 95 -19.07 12.57 -5.61
#